data_AF-A0A931ZG63-F1
#
_entry.id   AF-A0A931ZG63-F1
#
_cell.length_a   1.000
_cell.length_b   1.000
_cell.length_c   1.000
_cell.angle_alpha   90.00
_cell.angle_beta   90.00
_cell.angle_gamma   90.00
#
_symmetry.space_group_name_H-M   'P 1'
#
loop_
_entity.id
_entity.type
_entity.pdbx_description
1 polymer ?
#
loop_
_entity_poly.entity_id
_entity_poly.type
_entity_poly.pdbx_seq_one_letter_code
_entity_poly.pdbx_strand_id
1 'polypeptide(L)'
;LKSNWGAPSFSGAFLPDTREITKNSFEASWKILDLNRGYPQSWLGSTYNIYSSASGVKLLAGVDGYDKATRSAKYALLVVVLTFLVFFFAEVFNRKKIHPIQYILVGLAMVLFYVLLISISEIAGFGAAYIISSIATVGLITLYSKSVLAHGKMALTQGSILAFLYLFIYIILQLEDYALIIGSVLLFSILAAVMYLSRKVNWYAIGNDTQNN
;
A
#
# COMPACT_ATOMS: atom_id res chain seq x y z
N LEU A 1 -9.99 33.25 2.74
CA LEU A 1 -8.81 32.50 2.24
C LEU A 1 -9.29 31.34 1.40
N LYS A 2 -8.80 31.23 0.16
CA LYS A 2 -9.07 30.09 -0.72
C LYS A 2 -7.74 29.47 -1.11
N SER A 3 -7.67 28.14 -1.19
CA SER A 3 -6.48 27.42 -1.63
C SER A 3 -6.86 26.08 -2.26
N ASN A 4 -6.03 25.61 -3.18
CA ASN A 4 -6.20 24.33 -3.87
C ASN A 4 -5.55 23.18 -3.07
N TRP A 5 -5.68 23.22 -1.74
CA TRP A 5 -5.08 22.23 -0.83
C TRP A 5 -6.18 21.46 -0.11
N GLY A 6 -6.10 20.12 -0.09
CA GLY A 6 -7.16 19.28 0.48
C GLY A 6 -7.11 19.08 1.99
N ALA A 7 -5.98 19.39 2.63
CA ALA A 7 -5.74 19.11 4.04
C ALA A 7 -5.30 20.38 4.82
N PRO A 8 -6.19 21.36 5.02
CA PRO A 8 -5.92 22.50 5.88
C PRO A 8 -6.00 22.12 7.36
N SER A 9 -5.07 22.61 8.16
CA SER A 9 -5.17 22.64 9.62
C SER A 9 -5.25 24.11 10.05
N PHE A 10 -6.38 24.49 10.66
CA PHE A 10 -6.60 25.86 11.12
C PHE A 10 -5.99 26.06 12.50
N SER A 11 -5.18 27.10 12.67
CA SER A 11 -4.43 27.35 13.91
C SER A 11 -4.30 28.84 14.21
N GLY A 12 -4.07 29.18 15.48
CA GLY A 12 -3.89 30.55 15.94
C GLY A 12 -4.96 30.96 16.95
N ALA A 13 -5.12 32.27 17.14
CA ALA A 13 -6.03 32.83 18.15
C ALA A 13 -7.51 32.64 17.80
N PHE A 14 -7.85 32.67 16.50
CA PHE A 14 -9.23 32.51 16.01
C PHE A 14 -9.32 31.48 14.89
N LEU A 15 -10.28 30.57 15.04
CA LEU A 15 -10.69 29.64 13.98
C LEU A 15 -11.62 30.36 12.97
N PRO A 16 -11.70 29.87 11.72
CA PRO A 16 -12.60 30.46 10.72
C PRO A 16 -14.07 30.24 11.09
N ASP A 17 -14.92 31.24 10.80
CA ASP A 17 -16.36 31.20 11.04
C ASP A 17 -17.08 30.30 10.03
N THR A 18 -16.64 30.34 8.77
CA THR A 18 -17.09 29.43 7.72
C THR A 18 -15.90 28.68 7.15
N ARG A 19 -16.06 27.36 7.00
CA ARG A 19 -15.07 26.48 6.38
C ARG A 19 -15.76 25.48 5.47
N GLU A 20 -15.33 25.44 4.22
CA GLU A 20 -15.66 24.38 3.27
C GLU A 20 -14.36 23.69 2.88
N ILE A 21 -14.27 22.40 3.17
CA ILE A 21 -13.08 21.58 2.89
C ILE A 21 -13.50 20.50 1.91
N THR A 22 -12.87 20.52 0.74
CA THR A 22 -12.98 19.49 -0.29
C THR A 22 -11.65 18.74 -0.38
N LYS A 23 -11.65 17.52 -0.92
CA LYS A 23 -10.45 16.70 -1.09
C LYS A 23 -9.27 17.41 -1.80
N ASN A 24 -9.57 18.44 -2.62
CA ASN A 24 -8.57 19.15 -3.42
C ASN A 24 -8.51 20.66 -3.14
N SER A 25 -9.37 21.20 -2.28
CA SER A 25 -9.41 22.64 -2.02
C SER A 25 -10.03 22.95 -0.68
N PHE A 26 -9.72 24.12 -0.14
CA PHE A 26 -10.44 24.66 1.00
C PHE A 26 -10.76 26.13 0.80
N GLU A 27 -11.90 26.52 1.33
CA GLU A 27 -12.32 27.90 1.49
C GLU A 27 -12.64 28.15 2.96
N ALA A 28 -12.05 29.21 3.51
CA ALA A 28 -12.23 29.60 4.89
C ALA A 28 -12.38 31.11 5.02
N SER A 29 -13.34 31.56 5.81
CA SER A 29 -13.56 32.98 6.10
C SER A 29 -13.38 33.26 7.59
N TRP A 30 -12.76 34.39 7.91
CA TRP A 30 -12.61 34.89 9.27
C TRP A 30 -13.28 36.26 9.37
N LYS A 31 -14.11 36.42 10.40
CA LYS A 31 -14.72 37.69 10.79
C LYS A 31 -14.29 37.98 12.22
N ILE A 32 -13.14 38.61 12.37
CA ILE A 32 -12.58 38.96 13.68
C ILE A 32 -12.99 40.39 14.02
N LEU A 33 -13.89 40.55 15.00
CA LEU A 33 -14.24 41.86 15.54
C LEU A 33 -13.02 42.49 16.24
N ASP A 34 -12.90 43.82 16.16
CA ASP A 34 -11.79 44.55 16.79
C ASP A 34 -11.77 44.41 18.32
N LEU A 35 -12.94 44.20 18.95
CA LEU A 35 -13.08 43.92 20.39
C LEU A 35 -12.41 42.62 20.84
N ASN A 36 -12.24 41.67 19.94
CA ASN A 36 -11.62 40.38 20.26
C ASN A 36 -10.09 40.46 20.21
N ARG A 37 -9.51 41.57 19.73
CA ARG A 37 -8.06 41.72 19.57
C ARG A 37 -7.48 42.43 20.79
N GLY A 38 -6.39 41.91 21.33
CA GLY A 38 -5.71 42.48 22.51
C GLY A 38 -4.86 43.73 22.22
N TYR A 39 -5.14 44.50 21.17
CA TYR A 39 -4.32 45.64 20.75
C TYR A 39 -5.14 46.76 20.08
N PRO A 40 -4.74 48.04 20.23
CA PRO A 40 -5.41 49.19 19.62
C PRO A 40 -5.15 49.29 18.11
N GLN A 41 -5.96 50.03 17.35
CA GLN A 41 -5.76 50.20 15.90
C GLN A 41 -4.51 50.99 15.53
N SER A 42 -4.02 51.86 16.42
CA SER A 42 -2.79 52.61 16.23
C SER A 42 -2.05 52.73 17.56
N TRP A 43 -0.72 52.65 17.51
CA TRP A 43 0.17 52.87 18.64
C TRP A 43 1.54 53.30 18.14
N LEU A 44 2.36 53.86 19.03
CA LEU A 44 3.75 54.21 18.77
C LEU A 44 4.67 53.16 19.39
N GLY A 45 5.70 52.76 18.64
CA GLY A 45 6.70 51.79 19.11
C GLY A 45 6.24 50.33 19.07
N SER A 46 6.88 49.48 19.86
CA SER A 46 6.72 48.01 19.86
C SER A 46 5.95 47.47 21.07
N THR A 47 5.13 48.30 21.72
CA THR A 47 4.44 47.97 22.97
C THR A 47 3.46 46.80 22.86
N TYR A 48 2.87 46.55 21.68
CA TYR A 48 1.88 45.50 21.47
C TYR A 48 2.42 44.38 20.58
N ASN A 49 2.17 43.13 20.99
CA ASN A 49 2.51 41.93 20.23
C ASN A 49 1.31 41.43 19.41
N ILE A 50 1.30 41.75 18.12
CA ILE A 50 0.23 41.40 17.17
C ILE A 50 0.18 39.88 16.90
N TYR A 51 1.30 39.17 17.05
CA TYR A 51 1.36 37.73 16.77
C TYR A 51 0.49 36.91 17.71
N SER A 52 0.20 37.41 18.91
CA SER A 52 -0.73 36.77 19.86
C SER A 52 -2.16 36.64 19.33
N SER A 53 -2.55 37.52 18.40
CA SER A 53 -3.87 37.53 17.75
C SER A 53 -3.82 37.01 16.31
N ALA A 54 -2.68 36.43 15.89
CA ALA A 54 -2.53 35.89 14.55
C ALA A 54 -3.39 34.64 14.38
N SER A 55 -4.11 34.59 13.26
CA SER A 55 -4.83 33.42 12.77
C SER A 55 -4.24 32.99 11.45
N GLY A 56 -4.09 31.69 11.26
CA GLY A 56 -3.47 31.14 10.08
C GLY A 56 -3.97 29.75 9.72
N VAL A 57 -3.45 29.27 8.61
CA VAL A 57 -3.68 27.91 8.13
C VAL A 57 -2.33 27.24 7.95
N LYS A 58 -2.17 26.08 8.60
CA LYS A 58 -1.07 25.16 8.36
C LYS A 58 -1.51 24.18 7.27
N LEU A 59 -0.82 24.20 6.14
CA LEU A 59 -1.03 23.23 5.06
C LEU A 59 -0.32 21.95 5.43
N LEU A 60 -1.07 20.89 5.72
CA LEU A 60 -0.47 19.58 5.98
C LEU A 60 -0.07 18.98 4.64
N ALA A 61 1.24 18.76 4.43
CA ALA A 61 1.75 18.02 3.27
C ALA A 61 0.95 16.72 3.11
N GLY A 62 0.54 16.38 1.89
CA GLY A 62 -0.24 15.17 1.63
C GLY A 62 0.58 13.93 1.94
N VAL A 63 0.49 13.44 3.18
CA VAL A 63 1.18 12.23 3.66
C VAL A 63 0.61 10.95 3.01
N ASP A 64 -0.47 11.08 2.24
CA ASP A 64 -1.27 9.98 1.72
C ASP A 64 -0.44 8.93 0.95
N GLY A 65 0.54 9.34 0.13
CA GLY A 65 1.40 8.41 -0.61
C GLY A 65 2.35 7.62 0.29
N TYR A 66 3.02 8.30 1.22
CA TYR A 66 4.00 7.70 2.12
C TYR A 66 3.34 6.85 3.21
N ASP A 67 2.20 7.28 3.74
CA ASP A 67 1.40 6.52 4.71
C ASP A 67 0.81 5.26 4.09
N LYS A 68 0.30 5.35 2.85
CA LYS A 68 -0.17 4.18 2.10
C LYS A 68 0.97 3.23 1.74
N ALA A 69 2.14 3.74 1.36
CA ALA A 69 3.34 2.92 1.14
C ALA A 69 3.78 2.21 2.44
N THR A 70 3.78 2.92 3.57
CA THR A 70 4.10 2.34 4.89
C THR A 70 3.09 1.28 5.31
N ARG A 71 1.78 1.52 5.09
CA ARG A 71 0.73 0.50 5.29
C ARG A 71 0.93 -0.71 4.36
N SER A 72 1.23 -0.49 3.08
CA SER A 72 1.54 -1.55 2.11
C SER A 72 2.73 -2.42 2.55
N ALA A 73 3.80 -1.78 3.05
CA ALA A 73 4.98 -2.49 3.55
C ALA A 73 4.66 -3.38 4.77
N LYS A 74 3.73 -2.98 5.65
CA LYS A 74 3.25 -3.85 6.75
C LYS A 74 2.56 -5.11 6.22
N TYR A 75 1.85 -5.01 5.09
CA TYR A 75 1.27 -6.17 4.42
C TYR A 75 2.27 -6.95 3.57
N ALA A 76 3.52 -6.49 3.42
CA ALA A 76 4.50 -7.13 2.54
C ALA A 76 4.80 -8.58 2.90
N LEU A 77 4.90 -8.87 4.20
CA LEU A 77 5.16 -10.22 4.68
C LEU A 77 4.07 -11.20 4.21
N LEU A 78 2.80 -10.79 4.25
CA LEU A 78 1.68 -11.60 3.78
C LEU A 78 1.84 -11.96 2.30
N VAL A 79 2.17 -10.97 1.46
CA VAL A 79 2.33 -11.18 0.01
C VAL A 79 3.50 -12.10 -0.30
N VAL A 80 4.61 -11.94 0.43
CA VAL A 80 5.82 -12.77 0.26
C VAL A 80 5.52 -14.22 0.63
N VAL A 81 4.94 -14.47 1.81
CA VAL A 81 4.60 -15.82 2.28
C VAL A 81 3.64 -16.50 1.31
N LEU A 82 2.61 -15.78 0.87
CA LEU A 82 1.60 -16.36 0.01
C LEU A 82 2.11 -16.62 -1.42
N THR A 83 2.95 -15.72 -1.94
CA THR A 83 3.65 -15.93 -3.21
C THR A 83 4.51 -17.19 -3.14
N PHE A 84 5.29 -17.37 -2.07
CA PHE A 84 6.10 -18.57 -1.90
C PHE A 84 5.26 -19.83 -1.79
N LEU A 85 4.11 -19.77 -1.11
CA LEU A 85 3.18 -20.87 -1.02
C LEU A 85 2.61 -21.27 -2.40
N VAL A 86 2.32 -20.30 -3.27
CA VAL A 86 1.90 -20.54 -4.66
C VAL A 86 3.01 -21.22 -5.47
N PHE A 87 4.27 -20.81 -5.29
CA PHE A 87 5.42 -21.47 -5.91
C PHE A 87 5.63 -22.90 -5.39
N PHE A 88 5.50 -23.09 -4.08
CA PHE A 88 5.62 -24.40 -3.43
C PHE A 88 4.55 -25.39 -3.90
N PHE A 89 3.28 -24.99 -3.95
CA PHE A 89 2.24 -25.87 -4.49
C PHE A 89 2.47 -26.18 -5.97
N ALA A 90 2.92 -25.21 -6.76
CA ALA A 90 3.25 -25.47 -8.16
C ALA A 90 4.40 -26.48 -8.31
N GLU A 91 5.43 -26.42 -7.46
CA GLU A 91 6.50 -27.42 -7.39
C GLU A 91 5.96 -28.82 -7.07
N VAL A 92 5.11 -28.94 -6.04
CA VAL A 92 4.48 -30.20 -5.62
C VAL A 92 3.65 -30.81 -6.75
N PHE A 93 2.85 -30.00 -7.46
CA PHE A 93 2.04 -30.49 -8.58
C PHE A 93 2.86 -30.85 -9.82
N ASN A 94 3.96 -30.15 -10.08
CA ASN A 94 4.76 -30.34 -11.29
C ASN A 94 5.87 -31.39 -11.13
N ARG A 95 6.09 -31.91 -9.90
CA ARG A 95 7.16 -32.88 -9.55
C ARG A 95 8.57 -32.48 -10.02
N LYS A 96 8.78 -31.20 -10.30
CA LYS A 96 10.07 -30.64 -10.71
C LYS A 96 10.65 -29.87 -9.55
N LYS A 97 11.83 -30.28 -9.10
CA LYS A 97 12.58 -29.59 -8.05
C LYS A 97 12.96 -28.20 -8.54
N ILE A 98 12.43 -27.17 -7.91
CA ILE A 98 12.75 -25.76 -8.18
C ILE A 98 14.05 -25.46 -7.43
N HIS A 99 15.07 -24.94 -8.12
CA HIS A 99 16.34 -24.65 -7.47
C HIS A 99 16.17 -23.50 -6.46
N PRO A 100 16.77 -23.55 -5.25
CA PRO A 100 16.61 -22.51 -4.21
C PRO A 100 16.87 -21.08 -4.69
N ILE A 101 17.77 -20.91 -5.68
CA ILE A 101 18.06 -19.61 -6.30
C ILE A 101 16.81 -18.95 -6.92
N GLN A 102 15.86 -19.74 -7.41
CA GLN A 102 14.65 -19.24 -8.06
C GLN A 102 13.72 -18.60 -7.02
N TYR A 103 13.60 -19.21 -5.83
CA TYR A 103 12.88 -18.61 -4.70
C TYR A 103 13.51 -17.29 -4.27
N ILE A 104 14.84 -17.21 -4.20
CA ILE A 104 15.56 -15.96 -3.86
C ILE A 104 15.26 -14.88 -4.91
N LEU A 105 15.28 -15.23 -6.20
CA LEU A 105 15.03 -14.28 -7.28
C LEU A 105 13.59 -13.75 -7.27
N VAL A 106 12.60 -14.60 -6.97
CA VAL A 106 11.22 -14.16 -6.75
C VAL A 106 11.12 -13.25 -5.53
N GLY A 107 11.78 -13.60 -4.42
CA GLY A 107 11.84 -12.73 -3.23
C GLY A 107 12.43 -11.35 -3.53
N LEU A 108 13.50 -11.30 -4.34
CA LEU A 108 14.09 -10.04 -4.79
C LEU A 108 13.10 -9.21 -5.63
N ALA A 109 12.38 -9.85 -6.56
CA ALA A 109 11.34 -9.18 -7.35
C ALA A 109 10.23 -8.59 -6.48
N MET A 110 9.84 -9.29 -5.41
CA MET A 110 8.87 -8.80 -4.43
C MET A 110 9.38 -7.59 -3.65
N VAL A 111 10.68 -7.53 -3.32
CA VAL A 111 11.27 -6.36 -2.67
C VAL A 111 11.33 -5.17 -3.64
N LEU A 112 11.71 -5.41 -4.90
CA LEU A 112 11.76 -4.37 -5.93
C LEU A 112 10.40 -3.72 -6.18
N PHE A 113 9.29 -4.45 -6.04
CA PHE A 113 7.95 -3.87 -6.08
C PHE A 113 7.79 -2.67 -5.13
N TYR A 114 8.24 -2.78 -3.87
CA TYR A 114 8.10 -1.70 -2.88
C TYR A 114 9.00 -0.51 -3.19
N VAL A 115 10.19 -0.77 -3.72
CA VAL A 115 11.11 0.30 -4.15
C VAL A 115 10.51 1.08 -5.32
N LEU A 116 9.98 0.37 -6.33
CA LEU A 116 9.27 0.98 -7.46
C LEU A 116 8.03 1.76 -7.00
N LEU A 117 7.24 1.17 -6.10
CA LEU A 117 6.03 1.79 -5.57
C LEU A 117 6.32 3.14 -4.92
N ILE A 118 7.32 3.19 -4.03
CA ILE A 118 7.71 4.43 -3.35
C ILE A 118 8.21 5.45 -4.37
N SER A 119 9.18 5.07 -5.20
CA SER A 119 9.82 5.96 -6.17
C SER A 119 8.81 6.55 -7.18
N ILE A 120 7.90 5.75 -7.74
CA ILE A 120 6.92 6.23 -8.71
C ILE A 120 5.81 7.03 -8.02
N SER A 121 5.49 6.72 -6.76
CA SER A 121 4.43 7.43 -6.02
C SER A 121 4.76 8.90 -5.77
N GLU A 122 6.04 9.26 -5.69
CA GLU A 122 6.49 10.64 -5.54
C GLU A 122 6.15 11.50 -6.77
N ILE A 123 6.14 10.89 -7.96
CA ILE A 123 5.98 11.62 -9.23
C ILE A 123 4.54 11.53 -9.74
N ALA A 124 3.94 10.33 -9.68
CA ALA A 124 2.65 10.04 -10.32
C ALA A 124 1.48 9.80 -9.32
N GLY A 125 1.75 9.86 -8.01
CA GLY A 125 0.78 9.52 -6.98
C GLY A 125 0.59 8.01 -6.77
N PHE A 126 0.01 7.64 -5.62
CA PHE A 126 -0.05 6.25 -5.15
C PHE A 126 -0.76 5.29 -6.11
N GLY A 127 -1.92 5.67 -6.65
CA GLY A 127 -2.73 4.77 -7.49
C GLY A 127 -2.01 4.36 -8.78
N ALA A 128 -1.46 5.32 -9.51
CA ALA A 128 -0.69 5.06 -10.73
C ALA A 128 0.58 4.26 -10.43
N ALA A 129 1.30 4.64 -9.36
CA ALA A 129 2.50 3.94 -8.93
C ALA A 129 2.24 2.46 -8.59
N TYR A 130 1.13 2.18 -7.92
CA TYR A 130 0.73 0.82 -7.57
C TYR A 130 0.45 -0.02 -8.82
N ILE A 131 -0.34 0.50 -9.76
CA ILE A 131 -0.68 -0.22 -10.99
C ILE A 131 0.59 -0.52 -11.81
N ILE A 132 1.44 0.48 -12.03
CA ILE A 132 2.68 0.32 -12.82
C ILE A 132 3.61 -0.71 -12.15
N SER A 133 3.84 -0.57 -10.85
CA SER A 133 4.73 -1.46 -10.10
C SER A 133 4.17 -2.88 -10.05
N SER A 134 2.87 -3.05 -9.84
CA SER A 134 2.24 -4.37 -9.77
C SER A 134 2.28 -5.10 -11.11
N ILE A 135 1.98 -4.42 -12.23
CA ILE A 135 2.07 -5.00 -13.57
C ILE A 135 3.52 -5.39 -13.89
N ALA A 136 4.48 -4.53 -13.56
CA ALA A 136 5.90 -4.82 -13.77
C ALA A 136 6.35 -6.06 -12.98
N THR A 137 6.02 -6.16 -11.69
CA THR A 137 6.42 -7.28 -10.84
C THR A 137 5.70 -8.57 -11.20
N VAL A 138 4.37 -8.54 -11.39
CA VAL A 138 3.59 -9.72 -11.78
C VAL A 138 4.03 -10.21 -13.16
N GLY A 139 4.26 -9.30 -14.12
CA GLY A 139 4.79 -9.61 -15.44
C GLY A 139 6.16 -10.28 -15.37
N LEU A 140 7.09 -9.71 -14.60
CA LEU A 140 8.43 -10.26 -14.39
C LEU A 140 8.38 -11.67 -13.81
N ILE A 141 7.62 -11.88 -12.74
CA ILE A 141 7.50 -13.19 -12.07
C ILE A 141 6.83 -14.22 -12.99
N THR A 142 5.79 -13.82 -13.73
CA THR A 142 5.06 -14.71 -14.65
C THR A 142 5.92 -15.12 -15.85
N LEU A 143 6.65 -14.17 -16.45
CA LEU A 143 7.58 -14.44 -17.54
C LEU A 143 8.73 -15.36 -17.09
N TYR A 144 9.28 -15.09 -15.91
CA TYR A 144 10.31 -15.93 -15.30
C TYR A 144 9.78 -17.35 -15.03
N SER A 145 8.61 -17.46 -14.41
CA SER A 145 7.92 -18.73 -14.15
C SER A 145 7.68 -19.53 -15.43
N LYS A 146 7.28 -18.88 -16.54
CA LYS A 146 7.11 -19.53 -17.85
C LYS A 146 8.40 -20.18 -18.35
N SER A 147 9.54 -19.51 -18.18
CA SER A 147 10.85 -20.05 -18.57
C SER A 147 11.26 -21.24 -17.71
N VAL A 148 10.95 -21.20 -16.40
CA VAL A 148 11.35 -22.24 -15.43
C VAL A 148 10.47 -23.49 -15.50
N LEU A 149 9.14 -23.34 -15.61
CA LEU A 149 8.19 -24.45 -15.41
C LEU A 149 7.90 -25.27 -16.68
N ALA A 150 8.47 -24.92 -17.84
CA ALA A 150 8.28 -25.54 -19.17
C ALA A 150 6.83 -25.58 -19.71
N HIS A 151 5.81 -25.63 -18.85
CA HIS A 151 4.39 -25.60 -19.19
C HIS A 151 3.80 -24.22 -18.95
N GLY A 152 3.55 -23.47 -20.03
CA GLY A 152 3.04 -22.09 -19.95
C GLY A 152 1.68 -21.94 -19.23
N LYS A 153 0.85 -22.99 -19.18
CA LYS A 153 -0.44 -22.97 -18.46
C LYS A 153 -0.27 -22.80 -16.94
N MET A 154 0.75 -23.42 -16.35
CA MET A 154 1.03 -23.29 -14.92
C MET A 154 1.59 -21.90 -14.58
N ALA A 155 2.48 -21.38 -15.42
CA ALA A 155 2.99 -20.02 -15.25
C ALA A 155 1.87 -18.97 -15.31
N LEU A 156 0.93 -19.14 -16.25
CA LEU A 156 -0.25 -18.27 -16.33
C LEU A 156 -1.13 -18.39 -15.08
N THR A 157 -1.33 -19.61 -14.55
CA THR A 157 -2.10 -19.83 -13.33
C THR A 157 -1.46 -19.12 -12.13
N GLN A 158 -0.14 -19.23 -11.98
CA GLN A 158 0.59 -18.51 -10.93
C GLN A 158 0.50 -16.99 -11.10
N GLY A 159 0.69 -16.48 -12.32
CA GLY A 159 0.55 -15.07 -12.63
C GLY A 159 -0.84 -14.52 -12.30
N SER A 160 -1.90 -15.26 -12.61
CA SER A 160 -3.27 -14.90 -12.27
C SER A 160 -3.52 -14.84 -10.75
N ILE A 161 -2.98 -15.80 -9.99
CA ILE A 161 -3.08 -15.78 -8.52
C ILE A 161 -2.33 -14.56 -7.98
N LEU A 162 -1.14 -14.27 -8.49
CA LEU A 162 -0.37 -13.08 -8.10
C LEU A 162 -1.14 -11.79 -8.41
N ALA A 163 -1.66 -11.65 -9.64
CA ALA A 163 -2.45 -10.49 -10.04
C ALA A 163 -3.66 -10.29 -9.13
N PHE A 164 -4.37 -11.36 -8.78
CA PHE A 164 -5.48 -11.32 -7.82
C PHE A 164 -5.03 -10.82 -6.44
N LEU A 165 -3.89 -11.28 -5.93
CA LEU A 165 -3.37 -10.84 -4.65
C LEU A 165 -2.99 -9.36 -4.64
N TYR A 166 -2.32 -8.88 -5.67
CA TYR A 166 -1.99 -7.46 -5.82
C TYR A 166 -3.26 -6.60 -5.96
N LEU A 167 -4.24 -7.05 -6.75
CA LEU A 167 -5.53 -6.36 -6.85
C LEU A 167 -6.25 -6.30 -5.49
N PHE A 168 -6.24 -7.40 -4.74
CA PHE A 168 -6.86 -7.44 -3.43
C PHE A 168 -6.19 -6.50 -2.42
N ILE A 169 -4.84 -6.47 -2.41
CA ILE A 169 -4.09 -5.56 -1.54
C ILE A 169 -4.41 -4.11 -1.91
N TYR A 170 -4.53 -3.79 -3.20
CA TYR A 170 -4.95 -2.47 -3.63
C TYR A 170 -6.33 -2.07 -3.06
N ILE A 171 -7.30 -3.00 -3.09
CA ILE A 171 -8.63 -2.78 -2.51
C ILE A 171 -8.53 -2.53 -0.99
N ILE A 172 -7.73 -3.32 -0.26
CA ILE A 172 -7.51 -3.09 1.17
C ILE A 172 -6.89 -1.71 1.44
N LEU A 173 -5.90 -1.30 0.64
CA LEU A 173 -5.23 -0.02 0.83
C LEU A 173 -6.15 1.18 0.52
N GLN A 174 -7.21 0.97 -0.26
CA GLN A 174 -8.22 1.97 -0.54
C GLN A 174 -9.29 2.06 0.56
N LEU A 175 -9.50 0.99 1.33
CA LEU A 175 -10.52 0.88 2.38
C LEU A 175 -9.90 1.15 3.74
N GLU A 176 -10.04 2.37 4.25
CA GLU A 176 -9.48 2.74 5.55
C GLU A 176 -10.17 2.03 6.73
N ASP A 177 -11.50 2.01 6.74
CA ASP A 177 -12.28 1.50 7.89
C ASP A 177 -12.52 -0.02 7.86
N TYR A 178 -12.51 -0.64 6.68
CA TYR A 178 -12.86 -2.06 6.49
C TYR A 178 -11.67 -2.98 6.22
N ALA A 179 -10.44 -2.44 6.22
CA ALA A 179 -9.22 -3.18 5.91
C ALA A 179 -9.07 -4.46 6.76
N LEU A 180 -9.34 -4.39 8.06
CA LEU A 180 -9.12 -5.50 8.99
C LEU A 180 -10.10 -6.66 8.78
N ILE A 181 -11.37 -6.35 8.54
CA ILE A 181 -12.42 -7.36 8.30
C ILE A 181 -12.16 -8.05 6.97
N ILE A 182 -11.93 -7.29 5.89
CA ILE A 182 -11.70 -7.86 4.56
C ILE A 182 -10.40 -8.67 4.54
N GLY A 183 -9.34 -8.16 5.16
CA GLY A 183 -8.06 -8.86 5.27
C GLY A 183 -8.15 -10.18 6.04
N SER A 184 -8.84 -10.20 7.17
CA SER A 184 -9.00 -11.42 7.97
C SER A 184 -9.85 -12.48 7.27
N VAL A 185 -10.95 -12.10 6.60
CA VAL A 185 -11.78 -13.01 5.80
C VAL A 185 -11.00 -13.63 4.65
N LEU A 186 -10.18 -12.83 3.94
CA LEU A 186 -9.34 -13.39 2.88
C LEU A 186 -8.29 -14.35 3.43
N LEU A 187 -7.56 -13.94 4.48
CA LEU A 187 -6.52 -14.79 5.07
C LEU A 187 -7.09 -16.13 5.53
N PHE A 188 -8.28 -16.11 6.15
CA PHE A 188 -9.01 -17.31 6.53
C PHE A 188 -9.39 -18.17 5.31
N SER A 189 -9.91 -17.55 4.25
CA SER A 189 -10.29 -18.26 3.01
C SER A 189 -9.07 -18.90 2.32
N ILE A 190 -7.94 -18.20 2.29
CA ILE A 190 -6.67 -18.72 1.76
C ILE A 190 -6.22 -19.91 2.60
N LEU A 191 -6.20 -19.78 3.93
CA LEU A 191 -5.79 -20.88 4.81
C LEU A 191 -6.69 -22.11 4.63
N ALA A 192 -8.00 -21.91 4.53
CA ALA A 192 -8.95 -22.98 4.25
C ALA A 192 -8.67 -23.66 2.90
N ALA A 193 -8.39 -22.89 1.85
CA ALA A 193 -8.02 -23.42 0.54
C ALA A 193 -6.70 -24.21 0.59
N VAL A 194 -5.69 -23.72 1.30
CA VAL A 194 -4.40 -24.40 1.52
C VAL A 194 -4.59 -25.72 2.24
N MET A 195 -5.36 -25.73 3.33
CA MET A 195 -5.68 -26.95 4.09
C MET A 195 -6.41 -27.98 3.20
N TYR A 196 -7.35 -27.52 2.38
CA TYR A 196 -8.10 -28.38 1.46
C TYR A 196 -7.21 -28.96 0.35
N LEU A 197 -6.35 -28.15 -0.27
CA LEU A 197 -5.41 -28.58 -1.32
C LEU A 197 -4.34 -29.54 -0.79
N SER A 198 -3.83 -29.28 0.42
CA SER A 198 -2.84 -30.14 1.09
C SER A 198 -3.33 -31.57 1.29
N ARG A 199 -4.65 -31.80 1.43
CA ARG A 199 -5.24 -33.14 1.61
C ARG A 199 -4.91 -34.12 0.48
N LYS A 200 -4.73 -33.63 -0.75
CA LYS A 200 -4.44 -34.49 -1.92
C LYS A 200 -2.93 -34.67 -2.16
N VAL A 201 -2.08 -34.06 -1.33
CA VAL A 201 -0.62 -34.17 -1.45
C VAL A 201 -0.13 -35.36 -0.65
N ASN A 202 0.52 -36.31 -1.32
CA ASN A 202 1.09 -37.49 -0.66
C ASN A 202 2.46 -37.14 -0.08
N TRP A 203 2.48 -36.59 1.14
CA TRP A 203 3.69 -36.09 1.81
C TRP A 203 4.78 -37.16 2.02
N TYR A 204 4.37 -38.42 2.21
CA TYR A 204 5.31 -39.52 2.46
C TYR A 204 6.04 -40.01 1.20
N ALA A 205 5.49 -39.79 0.00
CA ALA A 205 6.13 -40.20 -1.25
C ALA A 205 7.31 -39.30 -1.65
N ILE A 206 7.38 -38.08 -1.10
CA ILE A 206 8.38 -37.05 -1.48
C ILE A 206 9.76 -37.35 -0.85
N GLY A 207 9.82 -38.16 0.21
CA GLY A 207 11.07 -38.47 0.93
C GLY A 207 11.75 -39.80 0.57
N ASN A 208 11.08 -40.71 -0.13
CA ASN A 208 11.56 -42.10 -0.31
C ASN A 208 12.32 -42.36 -1.62
N ASP A 209 12.41 -41.39 -2.54
CA ASP A 209 13.14 -41.53 -3.82
C ASP A 209 14.68 -41.52 -3.68
N THR A 210 15.22 -41.39 -2.46
CA THR A 210 16.67 -41.34 -2.18
C THR A 210 17.24 -42.62 -1.53
N GLN A 211 16.47 -43.71 -1.40
CA GLN A 211 16.97 -44.95 -0.78
C GLN A 211 17.02 -46.21 -1.67
N ASN A 212 16.57 -46.15 -2.92
CA ASN A 212 16.73 -47.28 -3.85
C ASN A 212 17.45 -46.83 -5.13
N ASN A 213 18.78 -46.80 -5.07
CA ASN A 213 19.70 -47.09 -6.19
C ASN A 213 21.12 -47.28 -5.65
#